data_AF-A0A9D6I5Q4-F1
#
_entry.id   AF-A0A9D6I5Q4-F1
#
_cell.length_a   1.000
_cell.length_b   1.000
_cell.length_c   1.000
_cell.angle_alpha   90.00
_cell.angle_beta   90.00
_cell.angle_gamma   90.00
#
_symmetry.space_group_name_H-M   'P 1'
#
loop_
_entity.id
_entity.type
_entity.pdbx_description
1 polymer ?
#
loop_
_entity_poly.entity_id
_entity_poly.type
_entity_poly.pdbx_seq_one_letter_code
_entity_poly.pdbx_strand_id
1 'polypeptide(L)'
;MNSATLLCLVVGFFWASAPLLGRLSSVNAMMMTVLIASGSLAVTLPVAFSQNYAMAGSKALIFGLAGGIANGIGLLAFYRLVAGSNEGLWEISKVLPISLVLVPIGIAIGAKFFFNEAITTEKLIGLTLACGAIWFLK
;
A
#
# COMPACT_ATOMS: atom_id res chain seq x y z
N MET A 1 0.58 -21.87 9.34
CA MET A 1 1.34 -21.79 8.08
C MET A 1 1.77 -20.34 7.88
N ASN A 2 3.02 -19.98 8.21
CA ASN A 2 3.52 -18.60 8.10
C ASN A 2 4.64 -18.54 7.04
N SER A 3 4.30 -18.83 5.78
CA SER A 3 5.24 -18.56 4.68
C SER A 3 5.16 -17.08 4.33
N ALA A 4 6.28 -16.36 4.42
CA ALA A 4 6.35 -14.95 4.00
C ALA A 4 5.87 -14.78 2.55
N THR A 5 6.19 -15.73 1.67
CA THR A 5 5.72 -15.76 0.29
C THR A 5 4.20 -15.82 0.18
N LEU A 6 3.53 -16.65 0.99
CA LEU A 6 2.07 -16.74 1.00
C LEU A 6 1.44 -15.42 1.45
N LEU A 7 1.99 -14.77 2.47
CA LEU A 7 1.53 -13.46 2.93
C LEU A 7 1.73 -12.38 1.85
N CYS A 8 2.86 -12.39 1.15
CA CYS A 8 3.10 -11.48 0.01
C CYS A 8 2.06 -11.68 -1.11
N LEU A 9 1.70 -12.94 -1.43
CA LEU A 9 0.66 -13.23 -2.43
C LEU A 9 -0.70 -12.72 -2.00
N VAL A 10 -1.08 -12.95 -0.74
CA VAL A 10 -2.35 -12.45 -0.17
C VAL A 10 -2.38 -10.92 -0.23
N VAL A 11 -1.33 -10.23 0.24
CA VAL A 11 -1.23 -8.78 0.18
C VAL A 11 -1.36 -8.29 -1.25
N GLY A 12 -0.60 -8.86 -2.19
CA GLY A 12 -0.64 -8.48 -3.60
C GLY A 12 -2.03 -8.64 -4.22
N PHE A 13 -2.71 -9.76 -3.98
CA PHE A 13 -4.04 -10.03 -4.52
C PHE A 13 -5.10 -9.05 -4.01
N PHE A 14 -5.16 -8.82 -2.69
CA PHE A 14 -6.14 -7.90 -2.10
C PHE A 14 -5.85 -6.43 -2.43
N TRP A 15 -4.57 -6.03 -2.47
CA TRP A 15 -4.21 -4.67 -2.88
C TRP A 15 -4.43 -4.40 -4.38
N ALA A 16 -4.27 -5.41 -5.25
CA ALA A 16 -4.56 -5.27 -6.67
C ALA A 16 -6.07 -5.19 -6.96
N SER A 17 -6.90 -5.87 -6.19
CA SER A 17 -8.37 -5.86 -6.37
C SER A 17 -9.03 -4.57 -5.85
N ALA A 18 -8.52 -3.98 -4.78
CA ALA A 18 -9.06 -2.74 -4.18
C ALA A 18 -9.24 -1.56 -5.17
N PRO A 19 -8.29 -1.20 -6.05
CA PRO A 19 -8.50 -0.15 -7.04
C PRO A 19 -9.51 -0.53 -8.13
N LEU A 20 -9.60 -1.81 -8.49
CA LEU A 20 -10.59 -2.28 -9.47
C LEU A 20 -12.00 -2.13 -8.90
N LEU A 21 -12.20 -2.56 -7.65
CA LEU A 21 -13.47 -2.36 -6.93
C LEU A 21 -13.79 -0.87 -6.75
N GLY A 22 -12.79 -0.05 -6.44
CA GLY A 22 -12.96 1.39 -6.35
C GLY A 22 -13.37 2.01 -7.69
N ARG A 23 -12.76 1.57 -8.79
CA ARG A 23 -13.13 2.00 -10.14
C ARG A 23 -14.59 1.64 -10.45
N LEU A 24 -14.99 0.41 -10.15
CA LEU A 24 -16.36 -0.09 -10.37
C LEU A 24 -17.41 0.65 -9.53
N SER A 25 -17.05 1.07 -8.31
CA SER A 25 -17.98 1.75 -7.41
C SER A 25 -18.39 3.16 -7.88
N SER A 26 -17.64 3.77 -8.80
CA SER A 26 -17.89 5.12 -9.33
C SER A 26 -18.04 6.24 -8.26
N VAL A 27 -17.60 5.99 -7.02
CA VAL A 27 -17.60 7.00 -5.97
C VAL A 27 -16.36 7.89 -6.07
N ASN A 28 -16.46 9.10 -5.51
CA ASN A 28 -15.32 10.02 -5.50
C ASN A 28 -14.17 9.49 -4.61
N ALA A 29 -12.95 10.00 -4.85
CA ALA A 29 -11.73 9.53 -4.17
C ALA A 29 -11.78 9.63 -2.64
N MET A 30 -12.39 10.69 -2.12
CA MET A 30 -12.52 10.91 -0.68
C MET A 30 -13.45 9.87 -0.04
N MET A 31 -14.62 9.65 -0.64
CA MET A 31 -15.58 8.64 -0.19
C MET A 31 -14.96 7.24 -0.25
N MET A 32 -14.24 6.90 -1.32
CA MET A 32 -13.57 5.60 -1.42
C MET A 32 -12.53 5.39 -0.31
N THR A 33 -11.76 6.44 0.00
CA THR A 33 -10.77 6.40 1.10
C THR A 33 -11.45 6.14 2.45
N VAL A 34 -12.60 6.79 2.73
CA VAL A 34 -13.39 6.57 3.95
C VAL A 34 -13.96 5.15 4.01
N LEU A 35 -14.48 4.64 2.88
CA LEU A 35 -15.02 3.28 2.80
C LEU A 35 -13.95 2.22 3.05
N ILE A 36 -12.74 2.40 2.52
CA ILE A 36 -11.62 1.49 2.74
C ILE A 36 -11.13 1.54 4.18
N ALA A 37 -11.03 2.73 4.77
CA ALA A 37 -10.68 2.86 6.19
C ALA A 37 -11.71 2.15 7.08
N SER A 38 -13.00 2.34 6.78
CA SER A 38 -14.10 1.67 7.48
C SER A 38 -14.06 0.15 7.31
N GLY A 39 -13.85 -0.35 6.08
CA GLY A 39 -13.72 -1.77 5.81
C GLY A 39 -12.51 -2.40 6.49
N SER A 40 -11.38 -1.69 6.52
CA SER A 40 -10.16 -2.11 7.22
C SER A 40 -10.41 -2.21 8.73
N LEU A 41 -11.13 -1.24 9.31
CA LEU A 41 -11.54 -1.28 10.72
C LEU A 41 -12.47 -2.47 10.97
N ALA A 42 -13.46 -2.70 10.11
CA ALA A 42 -14.43 -3.80 10.26
C ALA A 42 -13.75 -5.19 10.25
N VAL A 43 -12.70 -5.37 9.46
CA VAL A 43 -11.93 -6.63 9.42
C VAL A 43 -10.97 -6.76 10.61
N THR A 44 -10.34 -5.67 11.04
CA THR A 44 -9.31 -5.72 12.10
C THR A 44 -9.89 -5.70 13.52
N LEU A 45 -11.03 -5.05 13.72
CA LEU A 45 -11.65 -4.87 15.04
C LEU A 45 -12.02 -6.20 15.74
N PRO A 46 -12.63 -7.21 15.09
CA PRO A 46 -12.93 -8.49 15.75
C PRO A 46 -11.68 -9.22 16.25
N VAL A 47 -10.58 -9.10 15.49
CA VAL A 47 -9.32 -9.76 15.83
C VAL A 47 -8.57 -8.96 16.90
N ALA A 48 -8.74 -7.64 16.97
CA ALA A 48 -8.08 -6.78 17.94
C ALA A 48 -8.28 -7.27 19.38
N PHE A 49 -9.50 -7.63 19.76
CA PHE A 49 -9.82 -8.10 21.12
C PHE A 49 -9.17 -9.43 21.51
N SER A 50 -8.66 -10.20 20.53
CA SER A 50 -7.96 -11.46 20.77
C SER A 50 -6.45 -11.31 20.96
N GLN A 51 -5.90 -10.10 20.79
CA GLN A 51 -4.45 -9.85 20.82
C GLN A 51 -3.98 -9.38 22.20
N ASN A 52 -2.75 -9.75 22.56
CA ASN A 52 -2.10 -9.26 23.77
C ASN A 52 -1.35 -7.95 23.49
N TYR A 53 -1.86 -6.84 24.05
CA TYR A 53 -1.29 -5.50 23.89
C TYR A 53 -0.31 -5.10 25.01
N ALA A 54 0.08 -6.01 25.90
CA ALA A 54 0.93 -5.68 27.06
C ALA A 54 2.28 -5.02 26.70
N MET A 55 2.74 -5.14 25.45
CA MET A 55 3.97 -4.53 24.93
C MET A 55 3.75 -3.21 24.18
N ALA A 56 2.51 -2.75 24.00
CA ALA A 56 2.20 -1.52 23.29
C ALA A 56 2.46 -0.29 24.19
N GLY A 57 3.68 0.25 24.12
CA GLY A 57 4.03 1.52 24.78
C GLY A 57 3.62 2.76 23.98
N SER A 58 3.83 3.95 24.56
CA SER A 58 3.55 5.24 23.91
C SER A 58 4.24 5.41 22.55
N LYS A 59 5.42 4.83 22.36
CA LYS A 59 6.11 4.80 21.06
C LYS A 59 5.31 4.04 19.99
N ALA A 60 4.72 2.90 20.33
CA ALA A 60 3.93 2.11 19.39
C ALA A 60 2.68 2.88 18.94
N LEU A 61 2.06 3.62 19.86
CA LEU A 61 0.95 4.52 19.53
C LEU A 61 1.38 5.64 18.58
N ILE A 62 2.49 6.32 18.85
CA ILE A 62 2.98 7.43 18.02
C ILE A 62 3.31 6.95 16.60
N PHE A 63 4.10 5.88 16.47
CA PHE A 63 4.46 5.35 15.15
C PHE A 63 3.27 4.73 14.44
N GLY A 64 2.35 4.09 15.17
CA GLY A 64 1.10 3.58 14.62
C GLY A 64 0.21 4.68 14.04
N LEU A 65 0.03 5.79 14.77
CA LEU A 65 -0.73 6.95 14.31
C LEU A 65 -0.05 7.65 13.12
N ALA A 66 1.27 7.84 13.18
CA ALA A 66 2.02 8.43 12.07
C ALA A 66 1.93 7.56 10.81
N GLY A 67 2.03 6.24 10.95
CA GLY A 67 1.83 5.28 9.86
C GLY A 67 0.41 5.33 9.30
N GLY A 68 -0.61 5.44 10.17
CA GLY A 68 -2.01 5.60 9.78
C GLY A 68 -2.26 6.89 8.98
N ILE A 69 -1.68 8.01 9.41
CA ILE A 69 -1.77 9.30 8.70
C ILE A 69 -1.09 9.19 7.32
N ALA A 70 0.13 8.64 7.26
CA ALA A 70 0.84 8.44 6.00
C ALA A 70 0.05 7.55 5.03
N ASN A 71 -0.55 6.46 5.53
CA ASN A 71 -1.42 5.59 4.75
C ASN A 71 -2.68 6.31 4.26
N GLY A 72 -3.31 7.12 5.10
CA GLY A 72 -4.50 7.91 4.71
C GLY A 72 -4.20 8.91 3.59
N ILE A 73 -3.08 9.64 3.68
CA ILE A 73 -2.62 10.55 2.63
C ILE A 73 -2.31 9.77 1.33
N GLY A 74 -1.61 8.64 1.46
CA GLY A 74 -1.31 7.75 0.33
C GLY A 74 -2.57 7.23 -0.36
N LEU A 75 -3.56 6.76 0.41
CA LEU A 75 -4.86 6.30 -0.10
C LEU A 75 -5.60 7.42 -0.84
N LEU A 76 -5.62 8.64 -0.29
CA LEU A 76 -6.28 9.77 -0.95
C LEU A 76 -5.65 10.08 -2.32
N ALA A 77 -4.32 10.14 -2.38
CA ALA A 77 -3.59 10.34 -3.63
C ALA A 77 -3.83 9.18 -4.62
N PHE A 78 -3.78 7.94 -4.12
CA PHE A 78 -4.00 6.73 -4.92
C PHE A 78 -5.40 6.67 -5.51
N TYR A 79 -6.45 6.98 -4.74
CA TYR A 79 -7.81 7.01 -5.25
C TYR A 79 -8.13 8.26 -6.08
N ARG A 80 -7.35 9.33 -5.97
CA ARG A 80 -7.39 10.42 -6.95
C ARG A 80 -6.88 9.95 -8.32
N LEU A 81 -5.88 9.06 -8.38
CA LEU A 81 -5.49 8.39 -9.62
C LEU A 81 -6.61 7.51 -10.16
N VAL A 82 -7.28 6.73 -9.31
CA VAL A 82 -8.43 5.92 -9.76
C VAL A 82 -9.54 6.81 -10.32
N ALA A 83 -9.92 7.88 -9.61
CA ALA A 83 -10.95 8.81 -10.05
C ALA A 83 -10.59 9.51 -11.37
N GLY A 84 -9.36 10.01 -11.51
CA GLY A 84 -8.91 10.64 -12.77
C GLY A 84 -8.91 9.67 -13.96
N SER A 85 -8.74 8.36 -13.72
CA SER A 85 -8.88 7.36 -14.78
C SER A 85 -10.33 7.17 -15.25
N ASN A 86 -11.31 7.41 -14.38
CA ASN A 86 -12.73 7.43 -14.75
C ASN A 86 -13.10 8.70 -15.52
N GLU A 87 -12.40 9.79 -15.25
CA GLU A 87 -12.51 11.06 -15.98
C GLU A 87 -11.74 11.04 -17.32
N GLY A 88 -11.08 9.93 -17.67
CA GLY A 88 -10.33 9.78 -18.92
C GLY A 88 -8.97 10.49 -18.95
N LEU A 89 -8.47 10.96 -17.79
CA LEU A 89 -7.20 11.68 -17.70
C LEU A 89 -5.98 10.76 -17.91
N TRP A 90 -6.09 9.48 -17.56
CA TRP A 90 -5.03 8.49 -17.69
C TRP A 90 -5.55 7.06 -17.57
N GLU A 91 -4.75 6.09 -18.02
CA GLU A 91 -5.08 4.67 -17.93
C GLU A 91 -4.72 4.07 -16.56
N ILE A 92 -5.67 3.40 -15.93
CA ILE A 92 -5.48 2.77 -14.61
C ILE A 92 -4.38 1.69 -14.62
N SER A 93 -4.29 0.95 -15.73
CA SER A 93 -3.28 -0.09 -15.99
C SER A 93 -1.86 0.46 -16.07
N LYS A 94 -1.70 1.78 -16.22
CA LYS A 94 -0.41 2.46 -16.27
C LYS A 94 -0.10 3.15 -14.96
N VAL A 95 -1.01 3.99 -14.46
CA VAL A 95 -0.72 4.83 -13.28
C VAL A 95 -0.64 4.05 -11.98
N LEU A 96 -1.40 2.95 -11.83
CA LEU A 96 -1.36 2.17 -10.59
C LEU A 96 -0.11 1.29 -10.48
N PRO A 97 0.34 0.57 -11.52
CA PRO A 97 1.63 -0.12 -11.43
C PRO A 97 2.79 0.83 -11.14
N ILE A 98 2.77 2.04 -11.73
CA ILE A 98 3.77 3.08 -11.41
C ILE A 98 3.80 3.38 -9.92
N SER A 99 2.64 3.70 -9.32
CA SER A 99 2.58 4.04 -7.90
C SER A 99 3.00 2.87 -6.99
N LEU A 100 2.65 1.63 -7.37
CA LEU A 100 2.96 0.43 -6.60
C LEU A 100 4.45 0.03 -6.62
N VAL A 101 5.19 0.31 -7.69
CA VAL A 101 6.66 0.06 -7.71
C VAL A 101 7.45 1.14 -6.97
N LEU A 102 6.91 2.36 -6.85
CA LEU A 102 7.55 3.37 -6.01
C LEU A 102 7.57 2.97 -4.52
N VAL A 103 6.61 2.13 -4.08
CA VAL A 103 6.52 1.62 -2.71
C VAL A 103 7.78 0.84 -2.28
N PRO A 104 8.24 -0.22 -2.97
CA PRO A 104 9.44 -0.94 -2.57
C PRO A 104 10.71 -0.09 -2.60
N ILE A 105 10.78 0.95 -3.47
CA ILE A 105 11.89 1.91 -3.45
C ILE A 105 11.90 2.69 -2.13
N GLY A 106 10.74 3.25 -1.75
CA GLY A 106 10.58 3.95 -0.48
C GLY A 106 10.87 3.06 0.74
N ILE A 107 10.40 1.81 0.71
CA ILE A 107 10.66 0.83 1.78
C ILE A 107 12.16 0.51 1.86
N ALA A 108 12.85 0.27 0.75
CA ALA A 108 14.28 -0.06 0.76
C ALA A 108 15.12 1.09 1.34
N ILE A 109 14.81 2.33 0.95
CA ILE A 109 15.45 3.53 1.49
C ILE A 109 15.16 3.67 2.99
N GLY A 110 13.88 3.57 3.38
CA GLY A 110 13.47 3.67 4.78
C GLY A 110 14.10 2.58 5.65
N ALA A 111 14.14 1.34 5.18
CA ALA A 111 14.73 0.23 5.90
C ALA A 111 16.24 0.41 6.12
N LYS A 112 16.94 1.00 5.14
CA LYS A 112 18.35 1.37 5.31
C LYS A 112 18.54 2.44 6.37
N PHE A 113 17.71 3.49 6.38
CA PHE A 113 17.89 4.61 7.32
C PHE A 113 17.43 4.30 8.75
N PHE A 114 16.27 3.63 8.91
CA PHE A 114 15.66 3.41 10.22
C PHE A 114 16.09 2.09 10.88
N PHE A 115 16.42 1.07 10.10
CA PHE A 115 16.74 -0.27 10.61
C PHE A 115 18.16 -0.73 10.25
N ASN A 116 18.94 0.13 9.57
CA ASN A 116 20.29 -0.18 9.07
C ASN A 116 20.37 -1.47 8.23
N GLU A 117 19.28 -1.81 7.54
CA GLU A 117 19.27 -2.99 6.66
C GLU A 117 20.25 -2.81 5.50
N ALA A 118 20.91 -3.90 5.11
CA ALA A 118 21.79 -3.90 3.95
C ALA A 118 20.98 -3.74 2.65
N ILE A 119 21.42 -2.81 1.80
CA ILE A 119 21.01 -2.74 0.39
C ILE A 119 21.98 -3.63 -0.38
N THR A 120 21.56 -4.86 -0.65
CA THR A 120 22.38 -5.82 -1.39
C THR A 120 22.27 -5.58 -2.90
N THR A 121 23.22 -6.13 -3.65
CA THR A 121 23.23 -6.04 -5.12
C THR A 121 21.95 -6.64 -5.72
N GLU A 122 21.42 -7.71 -5.14
CA GLU A 122 20.17 -8.35 -5.58
C GLU A 122 18.96 -7.43 -5.39
N LYS A 123 18.90 -6.70 -4.25
CA LYS A 123 17.85 -5.70 -4.02
C LYS A 123 17.91 -4.59 -5.07
N LEU A 124 19.12 -4.11 -5.40
CA LEU A 124 19.32 -3.09 -6.43
C LEU A 124 18.88 -3.58 -7.82
N ILE A 125 19.31 -4.78 -8.22
CA ILE A 125 18.89 -5.40 -9.49
C ILE A 125 17.37 -5.53 -9.55
N GLY A 126 16.74 -6.03 -8.48
CA GLY A 126 15.29 -6.17 -8.39
C GLY A 126 14.55 -4.84 -8.57
N LEU A 127 15.01 -3.77 -7.91
CA LEU A 127 14.43 -2.43 -8.05
C LEU A 127 14.61 -1.88 -9.47
N THR A 128 15.79 -2.05 -10.08
CA THR A 128 16.03 -1.62 -11.46
C THR A 128 15.13 -2.36 -12.45
N LEU A 129 14.95 -3.67 -12.29
CA LEU A 129 14.04 -4.46 -13.12
C LEU A 129 12.58 -4.04 -12.94
N ALA A 130 12.15 -3.73 -11.72
CA ALA A 130 10.80 -3.24 -11.46
C ALA A 130 10.54 -1.87 -12.14
N CYS A 131 11.51 -0.96 -12.08
CA CYS A 131 11.45 0.31 -12.83
C CYS A 131 11.45 0.07 -14.35
N GLY A 132 12.24 -0.89 -14.84
CA GLY A 132 12.25 -1.30 -16.24
C GLY A 132 10.89 -1.81 -16.70
N ALA A 133 10.24 -2.67 -15.90
CA ALA A 133 8.90 -3.20 -16.19
C ALA A 133 7.86 -2.09 -16.38
N ILE A 134 7.90 -1.05 -15.54
CA ILE A 134 7.04 0.14 -15.71
C ILE A 134 7.25 0.83 -17.04
N TRP A 135 8.51 0.97 -17.48
CA TRP A 135 8.82 1.64 -18.72
C TRP A 135 8.21 0.93 -19.94
N PHE A 136 7.95 -0.37 -19.83
CA PHE A 136 7.26 -1.17 -20.84
C PHE A 136 5.72 -1.12 -20.73
N LEU A 137 5.14 -0.61 -19.64
CA LEU A 137 3.69 -0.37 -19.48
C LEU A 137 3.24 0.94 -20.14
N LYS A 138 3.92 1.36 -21.22
CA LYS A 138 3.66 2.61 -21.94
C LYS A 138 2.27 2.67 -22.54
#